data_AF-A0A0N4Y8F0-F1
#
_entry.id   AF-A0A0N4Y8F0-F1
#
_cell.length_a   1.000
_cell.length_b   1.000
_cell.length_c   1.000
_cell.angle_alpha   90.00
_cell.angle_beta   90.00
_cell.angle_gamma   90.00
#
_symmetry.space_group_name_H-M   'P 1'
#
loop_
_entity.id
_entity.type
_entity.pdbx_description
1 polymer ?
#
loop_
_entity_poly.entity_id
_entity_poly.type
_entity_poly.pdbx_seq_one_letter_code
_entity_poly.pdbx_strand_id
1 'polypeptide(L)'
;MNWINSFIMFIKIINASGRRIGWAIKTNNMKRLGVDPACGVLDPKEATPMAVSCDVFDYGREDANNDRMTVEWCNTPDGAAKQFRREWFQGDGMVRRKNLSIEYNP
;
A
#
# COMPACT_ATOMS: atom_id res chain seq x y z
N MET A 1 0.68 -14.56 -6.35
CA MET A 1 -0.46 -14.75 -5.43
C MET A 1 -1.65 -15.22 -6.26
N ASN A 2 -2.47 -16.12 -5.73
CA ASN A 2 -3.63 -16.67 -6.44
C ASN A 2 -4.91 -16.16 -5.77
N TRP A 3 -5.66 -15.27 -6.42
CA TRP A 3 -6.82 -14.55 -5.83
C TRP A 3 -8.17 -15.12 -6.25
N ILE A 4 -8.22 -16.40 -6.64
CA ILE A 4 -9.41 -17.03 -7.25
C ILE A 4 -10.65 -17.00 -6.31
N ASN A 5 -10.46 -16.82 -5.00
CA ASN A 5 -11.54 -16.76 -4.01
C ASN A 5 -11.49 -15.49 -3.13
N SER A 6 -11.09 -14.35 -3.71
CA SER A 6 -10.96 -13.09 -2.97
C SER A 6 -11.85 -11.99 -3.56
N PHE A 7 -12.41 -11.13 -2.72
CA PHE A 7 -13.00 -9.87 -3.18
C PHE A 7 -11.89 -8.87 -3.50
N ILE A 8 -11.98 -8.15 -4.61
CA ILE A 8 -10.92 -7.21 -5.05
C ILE A 8 -11.49 -5.79 -5.13
N MET A 9 -10.83 -4.86 -4.45
CA MET A 9 -11.06 -3.43 -4.56
C MET A 9 -9.86 -2.75 -5.21
N PHE A 10 -10.11 -1.61 -5.87
CA PHE A 10 -9.03 -0.78 -6.42
C PHE A 10 -8.92 0.53 -5.68
N ILE A 11 -7.70 0.84 -5.26
CA ILE A 11 -7.33 2.14 -4.69
C ILE A 11 -6.37 2.81 -5.67
N LYS A 12 -6.57 4.11 -5.90
CA LYS A 12 -5.67 4.92 -6.73
C LYS A 12 -4.75 5.73 -5.83
N ILE A 13 -3.44 5.54 -5.99
CA ILE A 13 -2.42 6.35 -5.33
C ILE A 13 -1.94 7.40 -6.33
N ILE A 14 -1.94 8.67 -5.93
CA ILE A 14 -1.51 9.81 -6.76
C ILE A 14 -0.41 10.57 -6.03
N ASN A 15 0.73 10.76 -6.69
CA ASN A 15 1.76 11.65 -6.17
C ASN A 15 1.41 13.10 -6.48
N ALA A 16 0.74 13.77 -5.55
CA ALA A 16 0.40 15.19 -5.69
C ALA A 16 1.60 16.15 -5.49
N SER A 17 2.79 15.63 -5.16
CA SER A 17 3.96 16.46 -4.84
C SER A 17 4.77 16.84 -6.08
N GLY A 18 5.74 17.75 -5.90
CA GLY A 18 6.69 18.16 -6.94
C GLY A 18 7.96 17.29 -7.05
N ARG A 19 8.10 16.23 -6.25
CA ARG A 19 9.27 15.33 -6.27
C ARG A 19 8.86 13.89 -6.52
N ARG A 20 9.77 13.09 -7.10
CA ARG A 20 9.59 11.65 -7.24
C ARG A 20 9.59 11.00 -5.85
N ILE A 21 8.66 10.07 -5.63
CA ILE A 21 8.54 9.33 -4.37
C ILE A 21 8.67 7.83 -4.59
N GLY A 22 9.30 7.15 -3.64
CA GLY A 22 9.12 5.72 -3.44
C GLY A 22 7.97 5.50 -2.46
N TRP A 23 7.10 4.53 -2.74
CA TRP A 23 5.97 4.18 -1.86
C TRP A 23 5.93 2.67 -1.61
N ALA A 24 5.43 2.29 -0.44
CA ALA A 24 5.23 0.91 -0.04
C ALA A 24 3.97 0.77 0.82
N ILE A 25 3.39 -0.41 0.78
CA ILE A 25 2.18 -0.76 1.51
C ILE A 25 2.51 -1.73 2.62
N LYS A 26 1.90 -1.51 3.78
CA LYS A 26 1.87 -2.47 4.87
C LYS A 26 0.43 -2.79 5.20
N THR A 27 0.13 -4.06 5.45
CA THR A 27 -1.13 -4.50 6.06
C THR A 27 -0.81 -5.12 7.41
N ASN A 28 -1.71 -4.97 8.38
CA ASN A 28 -1.57 -5.69 9.66
C ASN A 28 -2.13 -7.11 9.61
N ASN A 29 -2.82 -7.48 8.53
CA ASN A 29 -3.42 -8.79 8.33
C ASN A 29 -3.10 -9.35 6.94
N MET A 30 -1.87 -9.84 6.75
CA MET A 30 -1.38 -10.38 5.47
C MET A 30 -2.03 -11.72 5.08
N LYS A 31 -2.77 -12.36 6.00
CA LYS A 31 -3.52 -13.60 5.70
C LYS A 31 -4.84 -13.30 5.00
N ARG A 32 -5.50 -12.21 5.40
CA ARG A 32 -6.78 -11.78 4.83
C ARG A 32 -6.59 -10.79 3.69
N LEU A 33 -5.57 -9.94 3.77
CA LEU A 33 -5.36 -8.82 2.86
C LEU A 33 -4.14 -9.02 1.98
N GLY A 34 -4.36 -9.05 0.67
CA GLY A 34 -3.32 -8.99 -0.36
C GLY A 34 -3.32 -7.63 -1.06
N VAL A 35 -2.16 -7.20 -1.56
CA VAL A 35 -2.00 -5.90 -2.23
C VAL A 35 -1.07 -6.04 -3.43
N ASP A 36 -1.46 -5.47 -4.57
CA ASP A 36 -0.62 -5.45 -5.78
C ASP A 36 -0.88 -4.20 -6.67
N PRO A 37 0.16 -3.46 -7.06
CA PRO A 37 1.52 -3.56 -6.56
C PRO A 37 1.61 -3.18 -5.07
N ALA A 38 2.45 -3.87 -4.31
CA ALA A 38 2.67 -3.55 -2.88
C ALA A 38 3.68 -2.41 -2.66
N CYS A 39 4.43 -2.02 -3.69
CA CYS A 39 5.35 -0.90 -3.66
C CYS A 39 5.64 -0.39 -5.07
N GLY A 40 6.21 0.80 -5.18
CA GLY A 40 6.57 1.37 -6.47
C GLY A 40 7.22 2.74 -6.36
N VAL A 41 7.36 3.38 -7.52
CA VAL A 41 7.93 4.74 -7.64
C VAL A 41 6.96 5.57 -8.48
N LEU A 42 6.61 6.75 -7.99
CA LEU A 42 5.73 7.69 -8.68
C LEU A 42 6.47 9.00 -8.94
N ASP A 43 6.54 9.40 -10.20
CA ASP A 43 6.92 10.74 -10.61
C ASP A 43 5.89 11.79 -10.14
N PRO A 44 6.25 13.08 -10.11
CA PRO A 44 5.29 14.15 -9.83
C PRO A 44 4.03 14.02 -10.68
N LYS A 45 2.86 14.06 -10.04
CA LYS A 45 1.52 13.97 -10.65
C LYS A 45 1.17 12.60 -11.25
N GLU A 46 2.05 11.61 -11.17
CA GLU A 46 1.75 10.25 -11.60
C GLU A 46 0.78 9.56 -10.64
N ALA A 47 0.02 8.62 -11.17
CA ALA A 47 -0.87 7.78 -10.41
C ALA A 47 -0.72 6.31 -10.79
N THR A 48 -0.95 5.42 -9.81
CA THR A 48 -1.03 3.99 -10.03
C THR A 48 -2.31 3.44 -9.41
N PRO A 49 -3.08 2.60 -10.13
CA PRO A 49 -4.06 1.75 -9.47
C PRO A 49 -3.32 0.69 -8.63
N MET A 50 -3.99 0.25 -7.58
CA MET A 50 -3.53 -0.81 -6.71
C MET A 50 -4.72 -1.68 -6.35
N ALA A 51 -4.62 -2.97 -6.62
CA ALA A 51 -5.57 -3.97 -6.19
C ALA A 51 -5.36 -4.26 -4.70
N VAL A 52 -6.44 -4.34 -3.95
CA VAL A 52 -6.48 -4.87 -2.59
C VAL A 52 -7.42 -6.07 -2.62
N SER A 53 -6.89 -7.26 -2.35
CA SER A 53 -7.67 -8.48 -2.22
C SER A 53 -8.03 -8.72 -0.77
N CYS A 54 -9.28 -9.12 -0.52
CA CYS A 54 -9.73 -9.64 0.76
C CYS A 54 -10.14 -11.10 0.57
N ASP A 55 -9.40 -12.02 1.19
CA ASP A 55 -9.74 -13.43 1.21
C ASP A 55 -10.98 -13.66 2.07
N VAL A 56 -11.72 -14.72 1.76
CA VAL A 56 -12.90 -15.13 2.53
C VAL A 56 -12.49 -15.50 3.95
N PHE A 57 -13.26 -15.02 4.93
CA PHE A 57 -13.04 -15.25 6.35
C PHE A 57 -14.37 -15.26 7.12
N ASP A 58 -14.39 -15.80 8.33
CA ASP A 58 -15.62 -15.83 9.16
C ASP A 58 -15.73 -14.55 9.99
N TYR A 59 -16.51 -13.57 9.49
CA TYR A 59 -16.69 -12.27 10.13
C TYR A 59 -17.23 -12.36 11.57
N GLY A 60 -18.01 -13.40 11.90
CA GLY A 60 -18.58 -13.57 13.24
C GLY A 60 -17.59 -14.15 14.27
N ARG A 61 -16.48 -14.73 13.80
CA ARG A 61 -15.49 -15.41 14.66
C ARG A 61 -14.12 -14.77 14.69
N GLU A 62 -13.79 -13.98 13.67
CA GLU A 62 -12.49 -13.34 13.56
C GLU A 62 -12.55 -11.86 13.89
N ASP A 63 -11.49 -11.32 14.50
CA ASP A 63 -11.37 -9.87 14.67
C ASP A 63 -11.22 -9.19 13.31
N ALA A 64 -12.15 -8.29 13.01
CA ALA A 64 -12.20 -7.51 11.78
C ALA A 64 -12.15 -6.00 12.05
N ASN A 65 -12.22 -5.57 13.32
CA ASN A 65 -12.40 -4.16 13.68
C ASN A 65 -11.11 -3.34 13.58
N ASN A 66 -9.96 -4.00 13.54
CA ASN A 66 -8.66 -3.34 13.56
C ASN A 66 -7.86 -3.55 12.27
N ASP A 67 -8.44 -4.17 11.25
CA ASP A 67 -7.76 -4.33 9.97
C ASP A 67 -7.47 -2.95 9.35
N ARG A 68 -6.23 -2.78 8.92
CA ARG A 68 -5.77 -1.54 8.31
C ARG A 68 -4.65 -1.77 7.31
N MET A 69 -4.57 -0.84 6.38
CA MET A 69 -3.48 -0.71 5.46
C MET A 69 -2.77 0.62 5.68
N THR A 70 -1.46 0.64 5.57
CA THR A 70 -0.65 1.85 5.67
C THR A 70 0.08 2.06 4.36
N VAL A 71 -0.10 3.23 3.76
CA VAL A 71 0.77 3.72 2.67
C VAL A 71 1.91 4.48 3.32
N GLU A 72 3.13 4.04 3.11
CA GLU A 72 4.34 4.78 3.49
C GLU A 72 5.04 5.29 2.23
N TRP A 73 5.62 6.50 2.30
CA TRP A 73 6.38 7.05 1.21
C TRP A 73 7.48 8.01 1.67
N CYS A 74 8.52 8.12 0.86
CA CYS A 74 9.60 9.09 1.02
C CYS A 74 10.02 9.62 -0.35
N ASN A 75 10.72 10.76 -0.36
CA ASN A 75 11.34 11.24 -1.59
C ASN A 75 12.45 10.27 -2.00
N THR A 76 12.59 10.00 -3.30
CA THR A 76 13.73 9.23 -3.79
C THR A 76 15.01 10.05 -3.66
N PRO A 77 16.18 9.43 -3.44
CA PRO A 77 17.46 10.12 -3.58
C PRO A 77 17.64 10.76 -4.96
N ASP A 78 18.44 11.81 -5.04
CA ASP A 78 18.72 12.48 -6.31
C ASP A 78 19.41 11.51 -7.30
N GLY A 79 18.99 11.53 -8.57
CA GLY A 79 19.50 10.62 -9.60
C GLY A 79 19.07 9.16 -9.49
N ALA A 80 18.22 8.80 -8.52
CA ALA A 80 17.74 7.44 -8.38
C ALA A 80 16.93 6.98 -9.61
N ALA A 81 17.20 5.76 -10.06
CA ALA A 81 16.40 5.08 -11.08
C ALA A 81 14.94 4.93 -10.61
N LYS A 82 14.00 4.82 -11.57
CA LYS A 82 12.58 4.57 -11.29
C LYS A 82 12.34 3.10 -10.93
N GLN A 83 13.03 2.63 -9.89
CA GLN A 83 12.95 1.28 -9.36
C GLN A 83 12.94 1.39 -7.84
N PHE A 84 11.90 0.83 -7.22
CA PHE A 84 11.74 0.89 -5.77
C PHE A 84 12.92 0.24 -5.05
N ARG A 85 13.39 0.88 -3.97
CA ARG A 85 14.42 0.36 -3.08
C ARG A 85 13.98 0.54 -1.63
N ARG A 86 14.01 -0.55 -0.86
CA ARG A 86 13.54 -0.56 0.53
C ARG A 86 14.45 0.30 1.43
N GLU A 87 15.71 0.43 1.05
CA GLU A 87 16.75 1.15 1.79
C GLU A 87 16.42 2.65 1.92
N TRP A 88 15.60 3.20 1.01
CA TRP A 88 15.13 4.60 1.11
C TRP A 88 14.27 4.87 2.35
N PHE A 89 13.77 3.83 3.02
CA PHE A 89 12.97 3.91 4.24
C PHE A 89 13.78 3.67 5.52
N GLN A 90 15.08 3.39 5.40
CA GLN A 90 15.96 3.03 6.52
C GLN A 90 16.97 4.12 6.89
N GLY A 91 17.21 5.09 5.99
CA GLY A 91 18.12 6.20 6.25
C GLY A 91 17.47 7.36 7.01
N ASP A 92 18.22 8.45 7.17
CA ASP A 92 17.80 9.66 7.93
C ASP A 92 16.71 10.50 7.23
N GLY A 93 16.29 10.09 6.04
CA GLY A 93 15.25 10.77 5.27
C GLY A 93 13.88 10.68 5.93
N MET A 94 13.07 11.73 5.77
CA MET A 94 11.72 11.76 6.32
C MET A 94 10.79 10.79 5.57
N VAL A 95 10.31 9.77 6.29
CA VAL A 95 9.26 8.85 5.82
C VAL A 95 7.90 9.35 6.30
N ARG A 96 6.97 9.56 5.37
CA ARG A 96 5.58 9.89 5.65
C ARG A 96 4.73 8.63 5.58
N ARG A 97 3.59 8.63 6.30
CA ARG A 97 2.65 7.52 6.31
C ARG A 97 1.20 7.99 6.38
N LYS A 98 0.29 7.22 5.77
CA LYS A 98 -1.16 7.39 5.89
C LYS A 98 -1.78 6.03 6.18
N ASN A 99 -2.52 5.94 7.28
CA ASN A 99 -3.30 4.77 7.63
C ASN A 99 -4.67 4.85 6.96
N LEU A 100 -5.14 3.72 6.44
CA LEU A 100 -6.46 3.49 5.86
C LEU A 100 -7.07 2.35 6.66
N SER A 101 -8.06 2.66 7.50
CA SER A 101 -8.85 1.65 8.19
C SER A 101 -9.70 0.88 7.18
N ILE A 102 -9.90 -0.41 7.43
CA ILE A 102 -10.76 -1.25 6.60
C ILE A 102 -12.05 -1.49 7.36
N GLU A 103 -13.17 -1.21 6.69
CA GLU A 103 -14.51 -1.45 7.20
C GLU A 103 -15.17 -2.56 6.39
N TYR A 104 -15.76 -3.52 7.09
CA TYR A 104 -16.51 -4.62 6.49
C TYR A 104 -18.01 -4.35 6.68
N ASN A 105 -18.77 -4.47 5.60
CA ASN A 105 -20.22 -4.29 5.61
C ASN A 105 -20.90 -5.65 5.36
N PRO A 106 -21.23 -6.40 6.43
CA PRO A 106 -21.84 -7.73 6.33
C PRO A 106 -23.30 -7.69 5.87
#